data_AF-A0A7T1I1M2-F1
#
_entry.id   AF-A0A7T1I1M2-F1
#
_cell.length_a   1.000
_cell.length_b   1.000
_cell.length_c   1.000
_cell.angle_alpha   90.00
_cell.angle_beta   90.00
_cell.angle_gamma   90.00
#
_symmetry.space_group_name_H-M   'P 1'
#
loop_
_entity.id
_entity.type
_entity.pdbx_description
1 polymer ?
#
loop_
_entity_poly.entity_id
_entity_poly.type
_entity_poly.pdbx_seq_one_letter_code
_entity_poly.pdbx_strand_id
1 'polypeptide(L)'
;MSSLPVIRIRFSSAPGTDQSGRRRSWASGLPILLGVVASSLVLQPLAATAAEGMGAASGDAPRARTPAEPQVLRAVPPLATPDAAVEKALLHALFPASAVDADGHGPDHGTQEWKQARLHIRQQACLNAGNLRYAYNRVDLNGDGSEEVVATVIGPTVCSTGGCSLLIFQNQHGTLEPISRMSLFKDPLIVTSRLRGGWKELISRVRIDAGHGFYALLTHDGSAYPRNPSTPPAEPLQEALPGTAYLGWQENGNGYHPLPCAEKRP
;
A
#
# COMPACT_ATOMS: atom_id res chain seq x y z
N MET A 1 -51.21 -20.68 -16.50
CA MET A 1 -50.73 -22.07 -16.38
C MET A 1 -49.94 -22.41 -17.64
N SER A 2 -48.61 -22.24 -17.61
CA SER A 2 -47.71 -22.75 -18.64
C SER A 2 -46.42 -23.16 -17.94
N SER A 3 -46.18 -24.47 -17.95
CA SER A 3 -45.08 -25.15 -17.28
C SER A 3 -43.81 -25.04 -18.13
N LEU A 4 -42.70 -24.57 -17.55
CA LEU A 4 -41.37 -24.62 -18.14
C LEU A 4 -40.72 -25.98 -17.82
N PRO A 5 -39.96 -26.60 -18.74
CA PRO A 5 -39.34 -27.89 -18.48
C PRO A 5 -38.12 -27.76 -17.56
N VAL A 6 -38.06 -28.64 -16.56
CA VAL A 6 -36.94 -28.82 -15.64
C VAL A 6 -35.83 -29.61 -16.35
N ILE A 7 -34.68 -28.98 -16.57
CA ILE A 7 -33.47 -29.65 -17.07
C ILE A 7 -32.78 -30.33 -15.89
N ARG A 8 -32.78 -31.67 -15.88
CA ARG A 8 -32.00 -32.48 -14.94
C ARG A 8 -30.58 -32.68 -15.47
N ILE A 9 -29.60 -32.07 -14.80
CA ILE A 9 -28.17 -32.34 -15.03
C ILE A 9 -27.79 -33.61 -14.26
N ARG A 10 -27.37 -34.67 -14.96
CA ARG A 10 -26.73 -35.84 -14.37
C ARG A 10 -25.24 -35.55 -14.16
N PHE A 11 -24.78 -35.56 -12.92
CA PHE A 11 -23.35 -35.69 -12.61
C PHE A 11 -22.97 -37.17 -12.71
N SER A 12 -22.07 -37.51 -13.64
CA SER A 12 -21.40 -38.81 -13.67
C SER A 12 -20.05 -38.64 -12.95
N SER A 13 -19.97 -39.21 -11.76
CA SER A 13 -18.74 -39.34 -10.96
C SER A 13 -18.03 -40.64 -11.35
N ALA A 14 -16.82 -40.55 -11.88
CA ALA A 14 -15.91 -41.67 -12.05
C ALA A 14 -14.62 -41.42 -11.23
N PRO A 15 -14.14 -42.40 -10.44
CA PRO A 15 -12.94 -42.26 -9.63
C PRO A 15 -11.67 -42.59 -10.44
N GLY A 16 -10.69 -41.68 -10.43
CA GLY A 16 -9.35 -41.92 -10.95
C GLY A 16 -8.45 -42.55 -9.88
N THR A 17 -8.00 -43.78 -10.15
CA THR A 17 -7.12 -44.59 -9.31
C THR A 17 -5.65 -44.16 -9.39
N ASP A 18 -5.02 -44.12 -8.21
CA ASP A 18 -3.58 -44.04 -7.95
C ASP A 18 -2.84 -45.31 -8.42
N GLN A 19 -1.72 -45.11 -9.12
CA GLN A 19 -0.68 -46.11 -9.33
C GLN A 19 0.71 -45.45 -9.28
N SER A 20 1.45 -45.64 -8.20
CA SER A 20 2.68 -46.43 -8.26
C SER A 20 3.34 -46.58 -6.89
N GLY A 21 3.09 -47.74 -6.28
CA GLY A 21 3.91 -48.23 -5.17
C GLY A 21 5.32 -48.52 -5.66
N ARG A 22 6.32 -47.91 -5.01
CA ARG A 22 7.66 -48.49 -4.93
C ARG A 22 8.32 -48.14 -3.61
N ARG A 23 8.25 -49.08 -2.66
CA ARG A 23 9.14 -49.17 -1.51
C ARG A 23 10.51 -49.67 -1.99
N ARG A 24 11.60 -49.08 -1.51
CA ARG A 24 12.91 -49.76 -1.43
C ARG A 24 13.52 -49.50 -0.07
N SER A 25 13.95 -50.59 0.55
CA SER A 25 14.57 -50.72 1.85
C SER A 25 16.08 -50.45 1.83
N TRP A 26 16.54 -49.89 2.94
CA TRP A 26 17.85 -49.90 3.60
C TRP A 26 18.91 -50.91 3.12
N ALA A 27 20.15 -50.43 3.00
CA ALA A 27 21.37 -51.20 3.23
C ALA A 27 22.50 -50.31 3.77
N SER A 28 23.15 -50.81 4.81
CA SER A 28 24.23 -50.29 5.66
C SER A 28 25.60 -50.29 4.95
N GLY A 29 26.58 -49.50 5.44
CA GLY A 29 27.99 -49.80 5.14
C GLY A 29 29.04 -48.69 5.37
N LEU A 30 29.52 -48.59 6.62
CA LEU A 30 30.86 -48.26 7.13
C LEU A 30 31.70 -47.01 6.71
N PRO A 31 32.60 -46.56 7.62
CA PRO A 31 33.26 -45.26 7.59
C PRO A 31 34.70 -45.33 7.05
N ILE A 32 35.25 -44.17 6.66
CA ILE A 32 36.68 -44.01 6.32
C ILE A 32 37.36 -43.15 7.40
N LEU A 33 38.36 -43.76 8.02
CA LEU A 33 39.37 -43.17 8.91
C LEU A 33 40.55 -42.65 8.09
N LEU A 34 40.92 -41.38 8.32
CA LEU A 34 42.26 -40.78 8.17
C LEU A 34 42.19 -39.51 9.04
N GLY A 35 42.90 -39.30 10.15
CA GLY A 35 44.23 -39.74 10.53
C GLY A 35 45.17 -38.55 10.48
N VAL A 36 45.18 -37.66 11.50
CA VAL A 36 46.22 -36.63 11.67
C VAL A 36 46.45 -36.29 13.15
N VAL A 37 47.61 -36.77 13.64
CA VAL A 37 48.64 -36.12 14.48
C VAL A 37 48.22 -35.48 15.80
N ALA A 38 48.65 -36.12 16.89
CA ALA A 38 48.78 -35.53 18.21
C ALA A 38 49.98 -34.55 18.23
N SER A 39 49.73 -33.30 18.60
CA SER A 39 50.76 -32.38 19.08
C SER A 39 50.34 -31.84 20.43
N SER A 40 51.02 -32.34 21.46
CA SER A 40 51.00 -31.76 22.80
C SER A 40 51.64 -30.39 22.75
N LEU A 41 50.89 -29.33 23.06
CA LEU A 41 51.48 -28.08 23.50
C LEU A 41 50.94 -27.73 24.89
N VAL A 42 51.92 -27.50 25.76
CA VAL A 42 51.83 -27.19 27.18
C VAL A 42 51.15 -25.83 27.35
N LEU A 43 50.11 -25.78 28.19
CA LEU A 43 49.51 -24.54 28.66
C LEU A 43 50.44 -23.91 29.70
N GLN A 44 51.02 -22.75 29.39
CA GLN A 44 51.57 -21.85 30.39
C GLN A 44 50.63 -20.64 30.53
N PRO A 45 50.26 -20.23 31.76
CA PRO A 45 49.49 -19.01 31.96
C PRO A 45 50.43 -17.80 31.86
N LEU A 46 50.23 -16.94 30.85
CA LEU A 46 50.81 -15.60 30.88
C LEU A 46 49.95 -14.69 31.74
N ALA A 47 50.60 -14.10 32.74
CA ALA A 47 50.06 -13.11 33.65
C ALA A 47 49.48 -11.90 32.90
N ALA A 48 48.32 -11.44 33.37
CA ALA A 48 47.74 -10.16 32.98
C ALA A 48 48.68 -9.02 33.42
N THR A 49 49.25 -8.32 32.44
CA THR A 49 49.93 -7.04 32.65
C THR A 49 48.92 -5.92 32.40
N ALA A 50 48.73 -5.09 33.43
CA ALA A 50 47.96 -3.86 33.34
C ALA A 50 48.62 -2.92 32.31
N ALA A 51 47.84 -2.48 31.33
CA ALA A 51 48.22 -1.40 30.43
C ALA A 51 47.48 -0.13 30.87
N GLU A 52 48.23 0.78 31.51
CA GLU A 52 47.86 2.18 31.67
C GLU A 52 48.08 2.93 30.35
N GLY A 53 47.01 3.60 29.90
CA GLY A 53 47.07 4.92 29.27
C GLY A 53 47.62 5.03 27.85
N MET A 54 46.73 5.07 26.85
CA MET A 54 46.91 5.92 25.67
C MET A 54 45.56 6.19 24.98
N GLY A 55 45.13 7.45 25.04
CA GLY A 55 44.22 8.07 24.07
C GLY A 55 42.78 7.56 24.05
N ALA A 56 41.93 8.11 24.93
CA ALA A 56 40.49 8.13 24.67
C ALA A 56 40.23 8.99 23.42
N ALA A 57 40.21 8.36 22.25
CA ALA A 57 39.44 8.89 21.14
C ALA A 57 37.98 8.78 21.57
N SER A 58 37.43 9.89 22.04
CA SER A 58 35.98 10.09 22.16
C SER A 58 35.41 10.06 20.74
N GLY A 59 35.27 8.86 20.18
CA GLY A 59 34.37 8.63 19.09
C GLY A 59 32.99 8.89 19.64
N ASP A 60 32.46 10.09 19.40
CA ASP A 60 31.03 10.33 19.49
C ASP A 60 30.37 9.23 18.65
N ALA A 61 29.79 8.24 19.32
CA ALA A 61 28.82 7.36 18.69
C ALA A 61 27.82 8.30 17.99
N PRO A 62 27.50 8.10 16.69
CA PRO A 62 26.64 9.02 15.98
C PRO A 62 25.35 9.15 16.78
N ARG A 63 25.13 10.33 17.37
CA ARG A 63 23.85 10.63 18.02
C ARG A 63 22.79 10.33 16.99
N ALA A 64 21.87 9.42 17.33
CA ALA A 64 20.70 9.16 16.50
C ALA A 64 20.06 10.53 16.21
N ARG A 65 20.14 10.99 14.95
CA ARG A 65 19.52 12.25 14.57
C ARG A 65 18.03 12.09 14.83
N THR A 66 17.46 13.02 15.57
CA THR A 66 16.00 13.13 15.68
C THR A 66 15.43 13.15 14.25
N PRO A 67 14.44 12.30 13.92
CA PRO A 67 13.82 12.33 12.61
C PRO A 67 13.33 13.73 12.28
N ALA A 68 13.57 14.22 11.06
CA ALA A 68 13.14 15.55 10.68
C ALA A 68 11.61 15.63 10.65
N GLU A 69 11.08 16.78 11.10
CA GLU A 69 9.66 17.09 11.03
C GLU A 69 9.42 18.18 9.97
N PRO A 70 8.33 18.10 9.21
CA PRO A 70 7.97 19.11 8.23
C PRO A 70 7.50 20.40 8.92
N GLN A 71 7.74 21.54 8.27
CA GLN A 71 7.22 22.83 8.70
C GLN A 71 5.84 23.06 8.07
N VAL A 72 4.76 22.76 8.81
CA VAL A 72 3.39 22.99 8.31
C VAL A 72 3.08 24.49 8.34
N LEU A 73 2.98 25.09 7.15
CA LEU A 73 2.71 26.53 6.99
C LEU A 73 1.22 26.85 7.14
N ARG A 74 0.36 25.95 6.64
CA ARG A 74 -1.10 26.07 6.71
C ARG A 74 -1.73 24.69 6.65
N ALA A 75 -2.95 24.57 7.17
CA ALA A 75 -3.78 23.37 7.02
C ALA A 75 -5.04 23.70 6.24
N VAL A 76 -5.40 22.86 5.27
CA VAL A 76 -6.61 22.98 4.47
C VAL A 76 -7.52 21.79 4.79
N PRO A 77 -8.75 22.02 5.28
CA PRO A 77 -9.66 20.93 5.60
C PRO A 77 -10.12 20.18 4.34
N PRO A 78 -10.51 18.90 4.43
CA PRO A 78 -11.18 18.21 3.33
C PRO A 78 -12.41 18.95 2.84
N LEU A 79 -12.73 18.81 1.55
CA LEU A 79 -13.92 19.40 0.96
C LEU A 79 -15.19 18.80 1.58
N ALA A 80 -16.06 19.69 2.08
CA ALA A 80 -17.25 19.32 2.85
C ALA A 80 -18.42 18.79 1.99
N THR A 81 -18.31 18.86 0.67
CA THR A 81 -19.35 18.39 -0.26
C THR A 81 -18.93 17.07 -0.91
N PRO A 82 -19.77 16.03 -0.91
CA PRO A 82 -19.50 14.81 -1.66
C PRO A 82 -19.46 15.10 -3.16
N ASP A 83 -18.69 14.32 -3.91
CA ASP A 83 -18.49 14.50 -5.34
C ASP A 83 -18.62 13.16 -6.06
N ALA A 84 -19.62 13.05 -6.94
CA ALA A 84 -19.96 11.81 -7.63
C ALA A 84 -18.85 11.34 -8.59
N ALA A 85 -18.06 12.25 -9.17
CA ALA A 85 -16.94 11.89 -10.02
C ALA A 85 -15.81 11.28 -9.18
N VAL A 86 -15.54 11.86 -8.01
CA VAL A 86 -14.58 11.32 -7.04
C VAL A 86 -15.03 9.95 -6.52
N GLU A 87 -16.31 9.80 -6.15
CA GLU A 87 -16.88 8.52 -5.69
C GLU A 87 -16.71 7.42 -6.74
N LYS A 88 -17.09 7.71 -7.99
CA LYS A 88 -16.92 6.77 -9.10
C LYS A 88 -15.45 6.40 -9.32
N ALA A 89 -14.54 7.38 -9.31
CA ALA A 89 -13.11 7.15 -9.49
C ALA A 89 -12.52 6.29 -8.38
N LEU A 90 -12.90 6.56 -7.12
CA LEU A 90 -12.52 5.76 -5.95
C LEU A 90 -13.00 4.32 -6.07
N LEU A 91 -14.28 4.10 -6.42
CA LEU A 91 -14.82 2.75 -6.62
C LEU A 91 -14.06 1.99 -7.70
N HIS A 92 -13.83 2.61 -8.86
CA HIS A 92 -13.11 2.02 -9.96
C HIS A 92 -11.67 1.65 -9.60
N ALA A 93 -10.97 2.52 -8.85
CA ALA A 93 -9.58 2.32 -8.47
C ALA A 93 -9.40 1.32 -7.31
N LEU A 94 -10.34 1.28 -6.36
CA LEU A 94 -10.31 0.36 -5.23
C LEU A 94 -10.76 -1.05 -5.62
N PHE A 95 -11.77 -1.15 -6.47
CA PHE A 95 -12.46 -2.39 -6.83
C PHE A 95 -12.45 -2.59 -8.36
N PRO A 96 -11.28 -2.92 -8.94
CA PRO A 96 -11.21 -3.29 -10.34
C PRO A 96 -12.08 -4.53 -10.58
N ALA A 97 -12.94 -4.46 -11.60
CA ALA A 97 -13.87 -5.52 -11.95
C ALA A 97 -13.55 -6.07 -13.34
N SER A 98 -13.35 -7.38 -13.42
CA SER A 98 -13.27 -8.16 -14.65
C SER A 98 -14.56 -8.96 -14.80
N ALA A 99 -15.18 -8.92 -15.99
CA ALA A 99 -16.32 -9.78 -16.33
C ALA A 99 -15.89 -11.02 -17.12
N VAL A 100 -14.58 -11.26 -17.25
CA VAL A 100 -14.02 -12.51 -17.78
C VAL A 100 -13.36 -13.28 -16.64
N ASP A 101 -13.55 -14.60 -16.65
CA ASP A 101 -12.91 -15.52 -15.71
C ASP A 101 -11.44 -15.81 -16.09
N ALA A 102 -10.81 -16.71 -15.33
CA ALA A 102 -9.41 -17.09 -15.55
C ALA A 102 -9.17 -17.80 -16.89
N ASP A 103 -10.21 -18.43 -17.45
CA ASP A 103 -10.17 -19.14 -18.72
C ASP A 103 -10.54 -18.20 -19.89
N GLY A 104 -10.84 -16.93 -19.61
CA GLY A 104 -11.23 -15.92 -20.58
C GLY A 104 -12.69 -16.01 -21.01
N HIS A 105 -13.52 -16.79 -20.32
CA HIS A 105 -14.95 -16.85 -20.57
C HIS A 105 -15.69 -15.72 -19.87
N GLY A 106 -16.65 -15.13 -20.57
CA GLY A 106 -17.47 -14.04 -20.06
C GLY A 106 -18.31 -13.40 -21.16
N PRO A 107 -19.13 -12.39 -20.83
CA PRO A 107 -19.86 -11.63 -21.83
C PRO A 107 -18.91 -10.91 -22.80
N ASP A 108 -19.32 -10.80 -24.06
CA ASP A 108 -18.53 -10.11 -25.09
C ASP A 108 -18.18 -8.68 -24.66
N HIS A 109 -16.92 -8.30 -24.82
CA HIS A 109 -16.41 -7.00 -24.39
C HIS A 109 -17.18 -5.84 -25.03
N GLY A 110 -17.57 -4.85 -24.21
CA GLY A 110 -18.27 -3.66 -24.67
C GLY A 110 -19.79 -3.79 -24.80
N THR A 111 -20.34 -5.01 -24.71
CA THR A 111 -21.78 -5.23 -24.67
C THR A 111 -22.42 -4.64 -23.40
N GLN A 112 -23.74 -4.44 -23.44
CA GLN A 112 -24.47 -4.00 -22.26
C GLN A 112 -24.40 -5.03 -21.13
N GLU A 113 -24.44 -6.32 -21.47
CA GLU A 113 -24.28 -7.42 -20.51
C GLU A 113 -22.92 -7.35 -19.81
N TRP A 114 -21.83 -7.19 -20.58
CA TRP A 114 -20.49 -7.01 -20.03
C TRP A 114 -20.38 -5.80 -19.10
N LYS A 115 -20.97 -4.66 -19.48
CA LYS A 115 -21.00 -3.45 -18.64
C LYS A 115 -21.75 -3.70 -17.33
N GLN A 116 -22.92 -4.35 -17.39
CA GLN A 116 -23.71 -4.68 -16.20
C GLN A 116 -23.00 -5.68 -15.29
N ALA A 117 -22.35 -6.71 -15.86
CA ALA A 117 -21.58 -7.68 -15.10
C ALA A 117 -20.45 -7.00 -14.30
N ARG A 118 -19.68 -6.09 -14.93
CA ARG A 118 -18.61 -5.35 -14.23
C ARG A 118 -19.13 -4.47 -13.11
N LEU A 119 -20.26 -3.79 -13.32
CA LEU A 119 -20.90 -2.97 -12.29
C LEU A 119 -21.33 -3.84 -11.09
N HIS A 120 -21.96 -4.98 -11.35
CA HIS A 120 -22.40 -5.89 -10.30
C HIS A 120 -21.21 -6.44 -9.49
N ILE A 121 -20.15 -6.91 -10.16
CA ILE A 121 -18.94 -7.42 -9.51
C ILE A 121 -18.30 -6.35 -8.62
N ARG A 122 -18.17 -5.11 -9.11
CA ARG A 122 -17.65 -3.98 -8.34
C ARG A 122 -18.50 -3.69 -7.11
N GLN A 123 -19.82 -3.62 -7.30
CA GLN A 123 -20.74 -3.33 -6.23
C GLN A 123 -20.66 -4.39 -5.11
N GLN A 124 -20.62 -5.68 -5.45
CA GLN A 124 -20.46 -6.76 -4.47
C GLN A 124 -19.11 -6.67 -3.75
N ALA A 125 -18.01 -6.41 -4.47
CA ALA A 125 -16.70 -6.22 -3.87
C ALA A 125 -16.68 -5.05 -2.86
N CYS A 126 -17.32 -3.92 -3.23
CA CYS A 126 -17.46 -2.77 -2.34
C CYS A 126 -18.31 -3.08 -1.10
N LEU A 127 -19.45 -3.77 -1.26
CA LEU A 127 -20.31 -4.16 -0.14
C LEU A 127 -19.55 -5.09 0.84
N ASN A 128 -18.78 -6.03 0.31
CA ASN A 128 -17.94 -6.93 1.11
C ASN A 128 -16.78 -6.21 1.81
N ALA A 129 -16.35 -5.06 1.29
CA ALA A 129 -15.32 -4.23 1.91
C ALA A 129 -15.78 -3.51 3.19
N GLY A 130 -17.09 -3.49 3.47
CA GLY A 130 -17.70 -2.90 4.67
C GLY A 130 -18.06 -1.44 4.51
N ASN A 131 -18.27 -0.75 5.63
CA ASN A 131 -18.61 0.68 5.62
C ASN A 131 -17.37 1.52 5.27
N LEU A 132 -17.32 2.02 4.03
CA LEU A 132 -16.26 2.86 3.54
C LEU A 132 -16.66 4.33 3.62
N ARG A 133 -15.72 5.17 4.05
CA ARG A 133 -15.85 6.63 4.01
C ARG A 133 -14.63 7.23 3.34
N TYR A 134 -14.76 8.42 2.76
CA TYR A 134 -13.66 9.09 2.08
C TYR A 134 -13.60 10.57 2.44
N ALA A 135 -12.40 11.12 2.43
CA ALA A 135 -12.13 12.55 2.51
C ALA A 135 -11.23 12.93 1.33
N TYR A 136 -11.43 14.11 0.75
CA TYR A 136 -10.66 14.54 -0.41
C TYR A 136 -10.39 16.04 -0.41
N ASN A 137 -9.34 16.43 -1.13
CA ASN A 137 -9.00 17.79 -1.49
C ASN A 137 -8.66 17.85 -2.98
N ARG A 138 -8.70 19.06 -3.53
CA ARG A 138 -8.18 19.37 -4.86
C ARG A 138 -6.92 20.20 -4.69
N VAL A 139 -5.84 19.78 -5.34
CA VAL A 139 -4.52 20.40 -5.24
C VAL A 139 -3.83 20.28 -6.59
N ASP A 140 -3.41 21.41 -7.16
CA ASP A 140 -2.51 21.43 -8.30
C ASP A 140 -1.12 20.92 -7.87
N LEU A 141 -0.80 19.67 -8.17
CA LEU A 141 0.44 19.01 -7.79
C LEU A 141 1.52 19.17 -8.86
N ASN A 142 1.17 19.37 -10.13
CA ASN A 142 2.14 19.46 -11.23
C ASN A 142 2.38 20.91 -11.74
N GLY A 143 1.63 21.88 -11.23
CA GLY A 143 1.74 23.29 -11.62
C GLY A 143 1.11 23.63 -12.97
N ASP A 144 0.28 22.77 -13.56
CA ASP A 144 -0.33 23.00 -14.87
C ASP A 144 -1.63 23.83 -14.81
N GLY A 145 -2.07 24.19 -13.60
CA GLY A 145 -3.28 24.97 -13.36
C GLY A 145 -4.56 24.14 -13.27
N SER A 146 -4.49 22.82 -13.51
CA SER A 146 -5.56 21.85 -13.26
C SER A 146 -5.28 21.12 -11.94
N GLU A 147 -6.25 21.11 -11.03
CA GLU A 147 -6.04 20.46 -9.74
C GLU A 147 -6.21 18.93 -9.83
N GLU A 148 -5.23 18.19 -9.29
CA GLU A 148 -5.40 16.79 -8.96
C GLU A 148 -6.34 16.61 -7.76
N VAL A 149 -7.01 15.46 -7.70
CA VAL A 149 -7.78 15.03 -6.53
C VAL A 149 -6.89 14.14 -5.66
N VAL A 150 -6.66 14.54 -4.42
CA VAL A 150 -6.07 13.69 -3.39
C VAL A 150 -7.16 13.21 -2.45
N ALA A 151 -7.31 11.89 -2.30
CA ALA A 151 -8.40 11.30 -1.54
C ALA A 151 -7.91 10.14 -0.66
N THR A 152 -8.26 10.16 0.63
CA THR A 152 -8.06 9.01 1.51
C THR A 152 -9.38 8.29 1.75
N VAL A 153 -9.32 6.95 1.79
CA VAL A 153 -10.49 6.10 2.05
C VAL A 153 -10.26 5.32 3.34
N ILE A 154 -11.19 5.48 4.26
CA ILE A 154 -11.19 4.80 5.55
C ILE A 154 -12.24 3.69 5.56
N GLY A 155 -11.88 2.55 6.14
CA GLY A 155 -12.78 1.40 6.27
C GLY A 155 -12.04 0.13 6.67
N PRO A 156 -12.78 -0.93 7.07
CA PRO A 156 -12.19 -2.14 7.66
C PRO A 156 -11.18 -2.87 6.76
N THR A 157 -11.40 -2.83 5.45
CA THR A 157 -10.60 -3.59 4.46
C THR A 157 -9.56 -2.74 3.73
N VAL A 158 -9.64 -1.42 3.84
CA VAL A 158 -8.76 -0.45 3.17
C VAL A 158 -7.80 0.26 4.14
N CYS A 159 -7.92 -0.03 5.43
CA CYS A 159 -7.05 0.44 6.50
C CYS A 159 -6.40 -0.70 7.27
N SER A 160 -5.21 -0.44 7.78
CA SER A 160 -4.51 -1.27 8.74
C SER A 160 -3.92 -0.41 9.86
N THR A 161 -3.18 -1.03 10.78
CA THR A 161 -2.44 -0.31 11.81
C THR A 161 -1.31 0.56 11.23
N GLY A 162 -0.90 0.43 9.97
CA GLY A 162 0.06 1.37 9.38
C GLY A 162 -0.61 2.66 8.89
N GLY A 163 -1.87 2.59 8.49
CA GLY A 163 -2.61 3.69 7.86
C GLY A 163 -3.67 3.18 6.90
N CYS A 164 -4.25 4.07 6.12
CA CYS A 164 -5.32 3.79 5.18
C CYS A 164 -4.85 3.93 3.72
N SER A 165 -5.76 3.74 2.77
CA SER A 165 -5.46 3.98 1.36
C SER A 165 -5.52 5.48 1.04
N LEU A 166 -4.55 5.97 0.27
CA LEU A 166 -4.56 7.28 -0.38
C LEU A 166 -4.54 7.07 -1.90
N LEU A 167 -5.39 7.80 -2.61
CA LEU A 167 -5.46 7.79 -4.07
C LEU A 167 -5.28 9.22 -4.57
N ILE A 168 -4.53 9.35 -5.67
CA ILE A 168 -4.32 10.61 -6.37
C ILE A 168 -4.83 10.42 -7.79
N PHE A 169 -5.72 11.31 -8.22
CA PHE A 169 -6.31 11.31 -9.55
C PHE A 169 -5.98 12.59 -10.28
N GLN A 170 -5.73 12.46 -11.57
CA GLN A 170 -5.63 13.59 -12.48
C GLN A 170 -6.90 13.68 -13.32
N ASN A 171 -7.35 14.90 -13.59
CA ASN A 171 -8.46 15.12 -14.52
C ASN A 171 -7.95 15.05 -15.97
N GLN A 172 -8.36 14.01 -16.69
CA GLN A 172 -8.10 13.87 -18.12
C GLN A 172 -9.44 13.96 -18.87
N HIS A 173 -9.66 15.10 -19.54
CA HIS A 173 -10.85 15.34 -20.36
C HIS A 173 -12.19 15.12 -19.62
N GLY A 174 -12.26 15.54 -18.36
CA GLY A 174 -13.46 15.40 -17.52
C GLY A 174 -13.59 14.03 -16.83
N THR A 175 -12.60 13.14 -16.99
CA THR A 175 -12.52 11.85 -16.30
C THR A 175 -11.38 11.87 -15.30
N LEU A 176 -11.64 11.42 -14.07
CA LEU A 176 -10.60 11.27 -13.05
C LEU A 176 -9.87 9.94 -13.24
N GLU A 177 -8.64 10.02 -13.75
CA GLU A 177 -7.76 8.87 -13.95
C GLU A 177 -6.80 8.72 -12.77
N PRO A 178 -6.66 7.53 -12.17
CA PRO A 178 -5.76 7.32 -11.03
C PRO A 178 -4.30 7.39 -11.49
N ILE A 179 -3.54 8.34 -10.94
CA ILE A 179 -2.10 8.46 -11.19
C ILE A 179 -1.25 7.84 -10.06
N SER A 180 -1.83 7.67 -8.87
CA SER A 180 -1.14 7.01 -7.76
C SER A 180 -2.11 6.37 -6.78
N ARG A 181 -1.72 5.21 -6.26
CA ARG A 181 -2.39 4.53 -5.14
C ARG A 181 -1.35 4.14 -4.10
N MET A 182 -1.57 4.60 -2.88
CA MET A 182 -0.67 4.44 -1.76
C MET A 182 -1.35 3.72 -0.61
N SER A 183 -0.64 2.74 -0.06
CA SER A 183 -0.99 2.03 1.16
C SER A 183 -0.40 2.73 2.39
N LEU A 184 -0.98 2.48 3.56
CA LEU A 184 -0.46 2.94 4.85
C LEU A 184 -0.32 4.47 4.95
N PHE A 185 -1.15 5.23 4.21
CA PHE A 185 -1.22 6.66 4.36
C PHE A 185 -1.72 7.01 5.77
N LYS A 186 -1.00 7.94 6.40
CA LYS A 186 -1.37 8.50 7.69
C LYS A 186 -1.34 10.02 7.56
N ASP A 187 -2.48 10.60 7.87
CA ASP A 187 -2.72 12.01 7.82
C ASP A 187 -1.76 12.80 8.74
N PRO A 188 -1.44 14.06 8.38
CA PRO A 188 -1.84 14.77 7.16
C PRO A 188 -1.00 14.40 5.93
N LEU A 189 -1.54 14.69 4.72
CA LEU A 189 -0.74 14.76 3.50
C LEU A 189 -0.16 16.16 3.38
N ILE A 190 1.16 16.31 3.45
CA ILE A 190 1.81 17.61 3.35
C ILE A 190 2.34 17.79 1.93
N VAL A 191 1.88 18.84 1.25
CA VAL A 191 2.32 19.20 -0.11
C VAL A 191 3.33 20.32 0.01
N THR A 192 4.56 20.07 -0.42
CA THR A 192 5.64 21.06 -0.37
C THR A 192 5.57 22.06 -1.53
N SER A 193 6.33 23.14 -1.46
CA SER A 193 6.56 24.02 -2.62
C SER A 193 7.65 23.52 -3.56
N ARG A 194 8.36 22.43 -3.20
CA ARG A 194 9.50 21.91 -3.96
C ARG A 194 9.01 21.03 -5.09
N LEU A 195 9.48 21.30 -6.31
CA LEU A 195 9.14 20.53 -7.50
C LEU A 195 10.28 19.57 -7.86
N ARG A 196 9.94 18.32 -8.16
CA ARG A 196 10.85 17.33 -8.73
C ARG A 196 10.15 16.64 -9.90
N GLY A 197 10.80 16.65 -11.08
CA GLY A 197 10.22 16.04 -12.28
C GLY A 197 8.89 16.67 -12.71
N GLY A 198 8.68 17.96 -12.39
CA GLY A 198 7.43 18.67 -12.69
C GLY A 198 6.32 18.47 -11.66
N TRP A 199 6.54 17.73 -10.58
CA TRP A 199 5.53 17.48 -9.54
C TRP A 199 5.99 17.94 -8.17
N LYS A 200 5.07 18.44 -7.35
CA LYS A 200 5.33 18.84 -5.97
C LYS A 200 5.65 17.60 -5.15
N GLU A 201 6.71 17.65 -4.36
CA GLU A 201 6.99 16.55 -3.45
C GLU A 201 5.96 16.52 -2.32
N LEU A 202 5.59 15.32 -1.91
CA LEU A 202 4.63 15.07 -0.84
C LEU A 202 5.36 14.55 0.40
N ILE A 203 4.79 14.77 1.57
CA ILE A 203 5.27 14.21 2.82
C ILE A 203 4.10 13.50 3.50
N SER A 204 4.32 12.27 3.94
CA SER A 204 3.36 11.46 4.70
C SER A 204 4.01 10.98 5.99
N ARG A 205 3.22 10.83 7.05
CA ARG A 205 3.68 10.19 8.28
C ARG A 205 3.76 8.67 8.08
N VAL A 206 4.81 8.05 8.59
CA VAL A 206 4.98 6.61 8.72
C VAL A 206 4.92 6.25 10.19
N ARG A 207 4.06 5.28 10.53
CA ARG A 207 3.98 4.71 11.87
C ARG A 207 4.76 3.40 11.93
N ILE A 208 5.70 3.29 12.86
CA ILE A 208 6.42 2.05 13.15
C ILE A 208 5.69 1.30 14.28
N ASP A 209 5.37 2.02 15.37
CA ASP A 209 4.62 1.50 16.51
C ASP A 209 3.76 2.59 17.16
N ALA A 210 3.26 2.36 18.38
CA ALA A 210 2.39 3.31 19.08
C ALA A 210 3.06 4.67 19.39
N GLY A 211 4.38 4.69 19.61
CA GLY A 211 5.14 5.89 20.00
C GLY A 211 6.15 6.36 18.96
N HIS A 212 6.52 5.51 18.01
CA HIS A 212 7.58 5.78 17.04
C HIS A 212 7.07 5.86 15.59
N GLY A 213 7.71 6.74 14.85
CA GLY A 213 7.45 6.97 13.44
C GLY A 213 8.42 7.99 12.87
N PHE A 214 8.26 8.28 11.59
CA PHE A 214 9.02 9.31 10.89
C PHE A 214 8.15 9.91 9.79
N TYR A 215 8.58 11.01 9.19
CA TYR A 215 7.97 11.54 7.97
C TYR A 215 8.74 11.03 6.77
N ALA A 216 8.03 10.54 5.76
CA ALA A 216 8.62 10.11 4.51
C ALA A 216 8.39 11.17 3.43
N LEU A 217 9.44 11.51 2.70
CA LEU A 217 9.40 12.27 1.46
C LEU A 217 8.98 11.35 0.31
N LEU A 218 8.03 11.81 -0.47
CA LEU A 218 7.39 11.08 -1.55
C LEU A 218 7.57 11.88 -2.84
N THR A 219 8.47 11.38 -3.66
CA THR A 219 8.87 12.03 -4.92
C THR A 219 8.21 11.34 -6.09
N HIS A 220 7.56 12.11 -6.96
CA HIS A 220 7.00 11.56 -8.20
C HIS A 220 8.13 11.11 -9.14
N ASP A 221 8.05 9.89 -9.65
CA ASP A 221 9.11 9.30 -10.51
C ASP A 221 8.93 9.59 -12.01
N GLY A 222 7.91 10.36 -12.37
CA GLY A 222 7.49 10.63 -13.75
C GLY A 222 6.26 9.83 -14.17
N SER A 223 5.92 8.76 -13.43
CA SER A 223 4.71 7.98 -13.60
C SER A 223 3.79 8.03 -12.38
N ALA A 224 4.33 7.94 -11.16
CA ALA A 224 3.55 7.90 -9.94
C ALA A 224 4.36 8.36 -8.72
N TYR A 225 3.66 8.65 -7.63
CA TYR A 225 4.23 8.71 -6.28
C TYR A 225 4.47 7.31 -5.70
N PRO A 226 5.33 7.18 -4.68
CA PRO A 226 5.58 5.89 -4.02
C PRO A 226 4.28 5.24 -3.49
N ARG A 227 4.15 3.93 -3.69
CA ARG A 227 2.96 3.15 -3.29
C ARG A 227 2.87 2.85 -1.80
N ASN A 228 3.93 3.10 -1.04
CA ASN A 228 3.98 2.89 0.40
C ASN A 228 5.03 3.85 0.99
N PRO A 229 4.67 4.71 1.96
CA PRO A 229 5.60 5.67 2.54
C PRO A 229 6.68 5.01 3.41
N SER A 230 6.52 3.76 3.84
CA SER A 230 7.48 3.05 4.69
C SER A 230 8.57 2.28 3.93
N THR A 231 8.53 2.27 2.60
CA THR A 231 9.46 1.50 1.76
C THR A 231 9.94 2.31 0.56
N PRO A 232 11.14 2.03 0.03
CA PRO A 232 11.59 2.64 -1.23
C PRO A 232 10.54 2.54 -2.35
N PRO A 233 10.42 3.55 -3.22
CA PRO A 233 11.30 4.72 -3.33
C PRO A 233 10.95 5.89 -2.40
N ALA A 234 10.06 5.71 -1.41
CA ALA A 234 9.89 6.72 -0.36
C ALA A 234 11.15 6.78 0.52
N GLU A 235 11.53 7.98 0.93
CA GLU A 235 12.74 8.22 1.72
C GLU A 235 12.39 8.89 3.05
N PRO A 236 13.06 8.56 4.16
CA PRO A 236 12.92 9.34 5.39
C PRO A 236 13.25 10.81 5.14
N LEU A 237 12.41 11.70 5.65
CA LEU A 237 12.63 13.14 5.58
C LEU A 237 13.91 13.48 6.35
N GLN A 238 14.86 14.10 5.65
CA GLN A 238 16.19 14.42 6.21
C GLN A 238 16.27 15.84 6.77
N GLU A 239 15.43 16.75 6.28
CA GLU A 239 15.40 18.16 6.65
C GLU A 239 13.96 18.67 6.71
N ALA A 240 13.72 19.69 7.53
CA ALA A 240 12.39 20.29 7.63
C ALA A 240 12.05 21.00 6.32
N LEU A 241 11.02 20.52 5.63
CA LEU A 241 10.50 21.16 4.43
C LEU A 241 9.18 21.88 4.73
N PRO A 242 9.01 23.14 4.25
CA PRO A 242 7.76 23.85 4.38
C PRO A 242 6.69 23.28 3.46
N GLY A 243 5.45 23.18 3.95
CA GLY A 243 4.34 22.68 3.13
C GLY A 243 2.96 23.01 3.68
N THR A 244 1.96 22.78 2.83
CA THR A 244 0.55 22.84 3.21
C THR A 244 0.06 21.45 3.59
N ALA A 245 -0.54 21.32 4.77
CA ALA A 245 -1.21 20.09 5.18
C ALA A 245 -2.63 20.00 4.59
N TYR A 246 -2.94 18.86 3.99
CA TYR A 246 -4.24 18.45 3.49
C TYR A 246 -4.65 17.13 4.15
N LEU A 247 -5.93 16.76 4.04
CA LEU A 247 -6.46 15.50 4.56
C LEU A 247 -6.16 15.27 6.06
N GLY A 248 -5.91 16.34 6.82
CA GLY A 248 -5.56 16.26 8.24
C GLY A 248 -6.73 15.83 9.12
N TRP A 249 -6.41 15.26 10.28
CA TRP A 249 -7.38 14.85 11.30
C TRP A 249 -8.32 15.99 11.68
N GLN A 250 -9.61 15.78 11.47
CA GLN A 250 -10.67 16.62 12.00
C GLN A 250 -11.23 15.90 13.25
N GLU A 251 -11.15 16.55 14.41
CA GLU A 251 -11.50 15.93 15.71
C GLU A 251 -12.93 15.39 15.78
N ASN A 252 -13.82 15.91 14.90
CA ASN A 252 -15.25 15.61 14.90
C ASN A 252 -15.71 14.75 13.70
N GLY A 253 -14.80 14.24 12.86
CA GLY A 253 -15.16 13.46 11.67
C GLY A 253 -15.85 14.25 10.55
N ASN A 254 -15.85 15.58 10.62
CA ASN A 254 -16.57 16.54 9.76
C ASN A 254 -16.05 16.69 8.31
N GLY A 255 -15.15 15.81 7.86
CA GLY A 255 -14.59 15.85 6.49
C GLY A 255 -14.78 14.56 5.69
N TYR A 256 -15.42 13.54 6.29
CA TYR A 256 -15.56 12.22 5.68
C TYR A 256 -16.98 11.95 5.21
N HIS A 257 -17.13 11.65 3.92
CA HIS A 257 -18.37 11.26 3.26
C HIS A 257 -18.50 9.74 3.21
N PRO A 258 -19.71 9.16 3.30
CA PRO A 258 -19.91 7.76 2.93
C PRO A 258 -19.49 7.53 1.48
N LEU A 259 -18.78 6.44 1.18
CA LEU A 259 -18.50 6.01 -0.19
C LEU A 259 -19.59 5.04 -0.64
N PRO A 260 -20.57 5.46 -1.46
CA PRO A 260 -21.65 4.58 -1.88
C PRO A 260 -21.15 3.49 -2.81
N CYS A 261 -21.50 2.22 -2.57
CA CYS A 261 -21.14 1.12 -3.46
C CYS A 261 -21.95 1.07 -4.75
N ALA A 262 -23.10 1.75 -4.79
CA ALA A 262 -23.90 1.88 -5.99
C ALA A 262 -23.44 3.11 -6.78
N GLU A 263 -22.91 2.89 -7.97
CA GLU A 263 -22.65 3.99 -8.91
C GLU A 263 -23.97 4.64 -9.32
N LYS A 264 -24.07 5.97 -9.16
CA LYS A 264 -25.20 6.72 -9.69
C LYS A 264 -25.15 6.64 -11.21
N ARG A 265 -26.24 6.17 -11.83
CA ARG A 265 -26.39 6.17 -13.29
C ARG A 265 -26.38 7.63 -13.77
N PRO A 266 -25.63 7.97 -14.84
CA PRO A 266 -25.70 9.30 -15.44
C PRO A 266 -27.11 9.63 -15.94
#